data_AF-A0A409VSL0-F1
#
_entry.id   AF-A0A409VSL0-F1
#
_cell.length_a   1.000
_cell.length_b   1.000
_cell.length_c   1.000
_cell.angle_alpha   90.00
_cell.angle_beta   90.00
_cell.angle_gamma   90.00
#
_symmetry.space_group_name_H-M   'P 1'
#
loop_
_entity.id
_entity.type
_entity.pdbx_description
1 polymer ?
#
loop_
_entity_poly.entity_id
_entity_poly.type
_entity_poly.pdbx_seq_one_letter_code
_entity_poly.pdbx_strand_id
1 'polypeptide(L)'
;MPSIVAATHETHSGRDLDITSDAIDDVNVIRGKLWDSESEFDQDKDKSQFRDYEAACDRVKAFYKEQHEKQTVEFNIKARVDFKSRKRGRMSVWEAIELLNTLIDESDPDTSMSQIDHLLQTAEAIRRDGKPEWMQVTGLVHDLGKLLLLFGSEGQWDVVGSLVVGCKFSDKIIYPETFKNNPDSYDEVFSTEYGIYKPHCGLDNVMLSWGHDEYLYHVFKDQSSLPAEALAMIRYHSFYPWHREGAYSHLTNEKDARILAAVKAFNPYDLYSKSDKPVDVEELRPYYQNLIAKFFPPVLDW
;
A
#
# COMPACT_ATOMS: atom_id res chain seq x y z
N MET A 1 -4.83 -42.27 29.45
CA MET A 1 -5.52 -40.99 29.21
C MET A 1 -4.45 -39.90 29.25
N PRO A 2 -3.89 -39.45 28.11
CA PRO A 2 -2.93 -38.38 28.10
C PRO A 2 -3.64 -37.02 28.12
N SER A 3 -3.14 -36.13 28.98
CA SER A 3 -3.67 -34.79 29.23
C SER A 3 -3.33 -33.86 28.06
N ILE A 4 -4.35 -33.22 27.48
CA ILE A 4 -4.20 -32.21 26.43
C ILE A 4 -3.79 -30.90 27.11
N VAL A 5 -2.61 -30.37 26.78
CA VAL A 5 -2.20 -29.01 27.12
C VAL A 5 -2.84 -28.07 26.09
N ALA A 6 -3.77 -27.24 26.54
CA ALA A 6 -4.36 -26.20 25.72
C ALA A 6 -3.33 -25.08 25.50
N ALA A 7 -2.95 -24.84 24.25
CA ALA A 7 -2.22 -23.64 23.87
C ALA A 7 -3.19 -22.45 23.93
N THR A 8 -2.91 -21.52 24.84
CA THR A 8 -3.59 -20.23 24.89
C THR A 8 -3.06 -19.36 23.75
N HIS A 9 -3.90 -19.11 22.74
CA HIS A 9 -3.69 -18.02 21.81
C HIS A 9 -3.89 -16.70 22.57
N GLU A 10 -2.80 -15.99 22.86
CA GLU A 10 -2.88 -14.60 23.30
C GLU A 10 -3.40 -13.76 22.14
N THR A 11 -4.58 -13.20 22.33
CA THR A 11 -5.15 -12.20 21.42
C THR A 11 -4.62 -10.85 21.88
N HIS A 12 -3.59 -10.33 21.20
CA HIS A 12 -3.10 -9.00 21.51
C HIS A 12 -4.13 -7.95 21.10
N SER A 13 -4.44 -7.07 22.04
CA SER A 13 -5.41 -5.99 21.83
C SER A 13 -4.74 -4.82 21.13
N GLY A 14 -5.52 -3.96 20.44
CA GLY A 14 -4.97 -2.77 19.78
C GLY A 14 -4.24 -1.79 20.71
N ARG A 15 -4.39 -1.93 22.03
CA ARG A 15 -3.65 -1.16 23.04
C ARG A 15 -2.24 -1.67 23.26
N ASP A 16 -2.00 -2.95 23.01
CA ASP A 16 -0.69 -3.57 23.12
C ASP A 16 0.19 -3.14 21.95
N LEU A 17 -0.39 -2.92 20.76
CA LEU A 17 0.31 -2.44 19.55
C LEU A 17 0.86 -1.01 19.69
N ASP A 18 0.12 -0.10 20.33
CA ASP A 18 0.56 1.29 20.54
C ASP A 18 1.78 1.36 21.50
N ILE A 19 1.82 0.51 22.52
CA ILE A 19 2.93 0.46 23.50
C ILE A 19 4.20 -0.15 22.87
N THR A 20 4.05 -1.14 21.99
CA THR A 20 5.21 -1.69 21.25
C THR A 20 5.77 -0.68 20.25
N SER A 21 4.94 0.18 19.63
CA SER A 21 5.42 1.18 18.67
C SER A 21 6.36 2.20 19.32
N ASP A 22 5.94 2.80 20.44
CA ASP A 22 6.77 3.78 21.17
C ASP A 22 8.12 3.17 21.63
N ALA A 23 8.11 1.91 22.07
CA ALA A 23 9.32 1.21 22.50
C ALA A 23 10.26 0.83 21.32
N ILE A 24 9.70 0.62 20.11
CA ILE A 24 10.47 0.38 18.88
C ILE A 24 11.15 1.67 18.42
N ASP A 25 10.47 2.81 18.52
CA ASP A 25 11.04 4.12 18.18
C ASP A 25 12.23 4.47 19.10
N ASP A 26 12.13 4.21 20.41
CA ASP A 26 13.22 4.43 21.37
C ASP A 26 14.49 3.60 21.06
N VAL A 27 14.33 2.38 20.54
CA VAL A 27 15.48 1.53 20.14
C VAL A 27 16.06 1.97 18.79
N ASN A 28 15.23 2.48 17.87
CA ASN A 28 15.66 2.94 16.54
C ASN A 28 16.46 4.26 16.58
N VAL A 29 16.20 5.14 17.56
CA VAL A 29 16.95 6.39 17.78
C VAL A 29 18.45 6.17 18.04
N ILE A 30 18.85 4.98 18.51
CA ILE A 30 20.24 4.66 18.84
C ILE A 30 21.09 4.33 17.59
N ARG A 31 20.49 4.16 16.40
CA ARG A 31 21.19 3.66 15.19
C ARG A 31 21.01 4.44 13.87
N GLY A 32 20.18 5.49 13.81
CA GLY A 32 19.92 6.20 12.55
C GLY A 32 19.04 7.45 12.69
N LYS A 33 18.54 7.97 11.56
CA LYS A 33 17.51 9.04 11.55
C LYS A 33 16.14 8.44 11.91
N LEU A 34 15.27 9.26 12.49
CA LEU A 34 13.87 8.88 12.70
C LEU A 34 13.19 8.58 11.36
N TRP A 35 12.22 7.67 11.38
CA TRP A 35 11.49 7.27 10.16
C TRP A 35 10.75 8.46 9.54
N ASP A 36 10.29 9.41 10.35
CA ASP A 36 9.51 10.60 9.96
C ASP A 36 10.36 11.82 9.56
N SER A 37 11.70 11.72 9.59
CA SER A 37 12.56 12.82 9.12
C SER A 37 12.26 13.16 7.65
N GLU A 38 12.50 14.40 7.23
CA GLU A 38 12.32 14.76 5.81
C GLU A 38 13.24 13.93 4.89
N SER A 39 12.76 13.67 3.67
CA SER A 39 13.55 12.99 2.64
C SER A 39 14.61 13.94 2.07
N GLU A 40 15.83 13.44 1.89
CA GLU A 40 16.96 14.18 1.35
C GLU A 40 17.27 13.77 -0.09
N PHE A 41 17.00 12.51 -0.46
CA PHE A 41 17.33 11.98 -1.78
C PHE A 41 16.62 12.68 -2.96
N ASP A 42 15.48 13.31 -2.73
CA ASP A 42 14.61 13.90 -3.76
C ASP A 42 14.73 15.43 -3.86
N GLN A 43 15.60 16.06 -3.07
CA GLN A 43 15.71 17.53 -3.00
C GLN A 43 16.11 18.17 -4.34
N ASP A 44 16.92 17.47 -5.14
CA ASP A 44 17.38 17.92 -6.45
C ASP A 44 16.47 17.44 -7.60
N LYS A 45 15.35 16.77 -7.31
CA LYS A 45 14.45 16.22 -8.33
C LYS A 45 13.42 17.25 -8.77
N ASP A 46 13.21 17.32 -10.09
CA ASP A 46 12.13 18.12 -10.67
C ASP A 46 10.78 17.43 -10.45
N LYS A 47 10.11 17.79 -9.36
CA LYS A 47 8.82 17.19 -8.94
C LYS A 47 7.68 17.45 -9.94
N SER A 48 7.83 18.38 -10.89
CA SER A 48 6.83 18.68 -11.92
C SER A 48 6.71 17.58 -12.99
N GLN A 49 7.70 16.69 -13.10
CA GLN A 49 7.73 15.62 -14.10
C GLN A 49 6.97 14.36 -13.68
N PHE A 50 6.43 14.32 -12.46
CA PHE A 50 5.81 13.14 -11.89
C PHE A 50 4.30 13.32 -11.77
N ARG A 51 3.54 12.27 -12.10
CA ARG A 51 2.07 12.24 -11.99
C ARG A 51 1.37 13.34 -12.79
N ASP A 52 1.89 13.66 -13.97
CA ASP A 52 1.19 14.54 -14.92
C ASP A 52 0.05 13.77 -15.62
N TYR A 53 -1.12 13.76 -14.99
CA TYR A 53 -2.33 13.14 -15.53
C TYR A 53 -2.95 13.94 -16.68
N GLU A 54 -2.64 15.23 -16.83
CA GLU A 54 -3.14 16.00 -17.98
C GLU A 54 -2.47 15.51 -19.27
N ALA A 55 -1.14 15.36 -19.23
CA ALA A 55 -0.33 14.85 -20.34
C ALA A 55 -0.27 13.32 -20.45
N ALA A 56 -0.86 12.57 -19.52
CA ALA A 56 -0.83 11.11 -19.53
C ALA A 56 -1.45 10.51 -20.82
N CYS A 57 -0.90 9.37 -21.24
CA CYS A 57 -1.31 8.68 -22.45
C CYS A 57 -2.70 8.02 -22.31
N ASP A 58 -3.31 7.68 -23.45
CA ASP A 58 -4.68 7.12 -23.49
C ASP A 58 -4.81 5.81 -22.70
N ARG A 59 -3.75 5.02 -22.59
CA ARG A 59 -3.74 3.78 -21.78
C ARG A 59 -4.02 4.07 -20.30
N VAL A 60 -3.33 5.06 -19.73
CA VAL A 60 -3.50 5.45 -18.32
C VAL A 60 -4.90 6.06 -18.09
N LYS A 61 -5.37 6.89 -19.02
CA LYS A 61 -6.73 7.46 -18.98
C LYS A 61 -7.81 6.37 -19.04
N ALA A 62 -7.65 5.38 -19.93
CA ALA A 62 -8.55 4.25 -20.04
C ALA A 62 -8.56 3.37 -18.79
N PHE A 63 -7.37 3.11 -18.21
CA PHE A 63 -7.23 2.38 -16.96
C PHE A 63 -8.05 3.00 -15.81
N TYR A 64 -7.85 4.29 -15.53
CA TYR A 64 -8.55 4.96 -14.43
C TYR A 64 -10.05 5.04 -14.70
N LYS A 65 -10.45 5.28 -15.95
CA LYS A 65 -11.86 5.25 -16.32
C LYS A 65 -12.49 3.89 -16.03
N GLU A 66 -11.86 2.79 -16.43
CA GLU A 66 -12.35 1.45 -16.17
C GLU A 66 -12.42 1.15 -14.67
N GLN A 67 -11.39 1.54 -13.91
CA GLN A 67 -11.38 1.43 -12.45
C GLN A 67 -12.57 2.16 -11.83
N HIS A 68 -12.76 3.43 -12.17
CA HIS A 68 -13.83 4.24 -11.62
C HIS A 68 -15.20 3.71 -12.00
N GLU A 69 -15.36 3.09 -13.17
CA GLU A 69 -16.62 2.45 -13.60
C GLU A 69 -16.95 1.18 -12.80
N LYS A 70 -15.94 0.41 -12.40
CA LYS A 70 -16.10 -0.96 -11.89
C LYS A 70 -15.86 -1.12 -10.38
N GLN A 71 -15.14 -0.22 -9.73
CA GLN A 71 -14.95 -0.24 -8.27
C GLN A 71 -16.24 0.20 -7.57
N THR A 72 -17.12 -0.77 -7.31
CA THR A 72 -18.37 -0.59 -6.56
C THR A 72 -18.27 -1.22 -5.17
N VAL A 73 -19.21 -0.90 -4.28
CA VAL A 73 -19.39 -1.58 -2.99
C VAL A 73 -19.58 -3.08 -3.18
N GLU A 74 -20.42 -3.49 -4.14
CA GLU A 74 -20.69 -4.90 -4.44
C GLU A 74 -19.40 -5.65 -4.81
N PHE A 75 -18.62 -5.09 -5.75
CA PHE A 75 -17.34 -5.67 -6.15
C PHE A 75 -16.40 -5.80 -4.96
N ASN A 76 -16.28 -4.75 -4.15
CA ASN A 76 -15.38 -4.69 -3.01
C ASN A 76 -15.71 -5.68 -1.89
N ILE A 77 -17.00 -5.95 -1.68
CA ILE A 77 -17.46 -7.01 -0.78
C ILE A 77 -17.08 -8.38 -1.34
N LYS A 78 -17.37 -8.64 -2.62
CA LYS A 78 -17.06 -9.90 -3.30
C LYS A 78 -15.56 -10.21 -3.25
N ALA A 79 -14.70 -9.23 -3.57
CA ALA A 79 -13.25 -9.39 -3.57
C ALA A 79 -12.70 -9.76 -2.17
N ARG A 80 -13.21 -9.11 -1.12
CA ARG A 80 -12.83 -9.43 0.27
C ARG A 80 -13.32 -10.80 0.73
N VAL A 81 -14.47 -11.27 0.25
CA VAL A 81 -14.95 -12.64 0.49
C VAL A 81 -14.06 -13.65 -0.25
N ASP A 82 -13.75 -13.42 -1.52
CA ASP A 82 -12.84 -14.29 -2.29
C ASP A 82 -11.46 -14.37 -1.63
N PHE A 83 -10.92 -13.23 -1.17
CA PHE A 83 -9.67 -13.17 -0.42
C PHE A 83 -9.64 -14.11 0.77
N LYS A 84 -10.69 -14.11 1.60
CA LYS A 84 -10.79 -14.96 2.78
C LYS A 84 -11.03 -16.44 2.45
N SER A 85 -11.55 -16.74 1.27
CA SER A 85 -11.98 -18.10 0.91
C SER A 85 -10.84 -19.04 0.51
N ARG A 86 -9.69 -18.50 0.09
CA ARG A 86 -8.57 -19.29 -0.43
C ARG A 86 -7.22 -18.62 -0.25
N LYS A 87 -6.18 -19.45 -0.13
CA LYS A 87 -4.79 -19.05 -0.30
C LYS A 87 -4.43 -19.12 -1.78
N ARG A 88 -3.68 -18.13 -2.28
CA ARG A 88 -3.31 -17.94 -3.68
C ARG A 88 -1.94 -18.51 -3.99
N GLY A 89 -1.01 -18.47 -3.04
CA GLY A 89 0.33 -19.02 -3.22
C GLY A 89 1.07 -19.24 -1.90
N ARG A 90 2.14 -20.03 -1.97
CA ARG A 90 3.10 -20.20 -0.86
C ARG A 90 4.50 -19.99 -1.41
N MET A 91 5.14 -18.91 -1.00
CA MET A 91 6.48 -18.54 -1.43
C MET A 91 7.12 -17.57 -0.45
N SER A 92 8.45 -17.47 -0.47
CA SER A 92 9.20 -16.43 0.23
C SER A 92 8.95 -15.05 -0.40
N VAL A 93 9.30 -13.98 0.32
CA VAL A 93 9.23 -12.61 -0.21
C VAL A 93 10.11 -12.44 -1.45
N TRP A 94 11.29 -13.07 -1.49
CA TRP A 94 12.17 -12.93 -2.65
C TRP A 94 11.63 -13.65 -3.89
N GLU A 95 11.06 -14.84 -3.72
CA GLU A 95 10.36 -15.53 -4.82
C GLU A 95 9.15 -14.71 -5.32
N ALA A 96 8.44 -14.02 -4.42
CA ALA A 96 7.37 -13.10 -4.78
C ALA A 96 7.86 -11.89 -5.58
N ILE A 97 9.02 -11.32 -5.22
CA ILE A 97 9.70 -10.26 -6.00
C ILE A 97 10.06 -10.77 -7.40
N GLU A 98 10.68 -11.95 -7.50
CA GLU A 98 11.04 -12.57 -8.79
C GLU A 98 9.79 -12.85 -9.65
N LEU A 99 8.69 -13.28 -9.03
CA LEU A 99 7.41 -13.52 -9.70
C LEU A 99 6.78 -12.21 -10.19
N LEU A 100 6.75 -11.16 -9.36
CA LEU A 100 6.22 -9.85 -9.73
C LEU A 100 7.00 -9.25 -10.91
N ASN A 101 8.30 -9.52 -11.00
CA ASN A 101 9.14 -9.05 -12.10
C ASN A 101 8.74 -9.61 -13.48
N THR A 102 7.84 -10.61 -13.53
CA THR A 102 7.26 -11.11 -14.79
C THR A 102 6.10 -10.25 -15.32
N LEU A 103 5.67 -9.24 -14.56
CA LEU A 103 4.53 -8.36 -14.87
C LEU A 103 4.97 -6.98 -15.37
N ILE A 104 4.09 -6.35 -16.15
CA ILE A 104 4.21 -4.95 -16.59
C ILE A 104 3.03 -4.17 -15.97
N ASP A 105 3.31 -3.09 -15.24
CA ASP A 105 2.30 -2.17 -14.71
C ASP A 105 1.90 -1.17 -15.80
N GLU A 106 0.63 -1.17 -16.19
CA GLU A 106 0.09 -0.31 -17.25
C GLU A 106 -0.52 1.00 -16.71
N SER A 107 -0.71 1.09 -15.39
CA SER A 107 -1.34 2.23 -14.71
C SER A 107 -0.38 3.39 -14.45
N ASP A 108 0.92 3.10 -14.38
CA ASP A 108 1.96 4.07 -14.06
C ASP A 108 2.26 4.96 -15.29
N PRO A 109 2.06 6.30 -15.20
CA PRO A 109 2.43 7.21 -16.27
C PRO A 109 3.95 7.51 -16.30
N ASP A 110 4.67 7.23 -15.23
CA ASP A 110 6.01 7.76 -14.98
C ASP A 110 7.13 6.80 -15.45
N THR A 111 6.85 5.51 -15.68
CA THR A 111 7.90 4.54 -16.05
C THR A 111 7.44 3.26 -16.77
N SER A 112 8.36 2.62 -17.50
CA SER A 112 8.25 1.25 -18.04
C SER A 112 9.27 0.30 -17.41
N MET A 113 9.71 0.62 -16.19
CA MET A 113 10.72 -0.13 -15.47
C MET A 113 10.28 -1.55 -15.10
N SER A 114 11.27 -2.41 -14.90
CA SER A 114 11.01 -3.71 -14.28
C SER A 114 10.51 -3.50 -12.85
N GLN A 115 9.63 -4.39 -12.37
CA GLN A 115 9.07 -4.25 -11.03
C GLN A 115 10.17 -4.42 -9.96
N ILE A 116 11.16 -5.29 -10.19
CA ILE A 116 12.25 -5.47 -9.23
C ILE A 116 13.12 -4.20 -9.11
N ASP A 117 13.34 -3.48 -10.21
CA ASP A 117 14.06 -2.21 -10.16
C ASP A 117 13.29 -1.17 -9.33
N HIS A 118 11.98 -1.05 -9.51
CA HIS A 118 11.15 -0.12 -8.73
C HIS A 118 11.21 -0.40 -7.22
N LEU A 119 11.02 -1.67 -6.84
CA LEU A 119 11.09 -2.10 -5.44
C LEU A 119 12.46 -1.79 -4.81
N LEU A 120 13.55 -2.12 -5.51
CA LEU A 120 14.91 -1.89 -5.03
C LEU A 120 15.30 -0.41 -5.04
N GLN A 121 14.86 0.38 -6.02
CA GLN A 121 15.10 1.83 -6.04
C GLN A 121 14.43 2.52 -4.86
N THR A 122 13.17 2.15 -4.57
CA THR A 122 12.43 2.65 -3.42
C THR A 122 13.19 2.31 -2.13
N ALA A 123 13.59 1.04 -1.97
CA ALA A 123 14.32 0.58 -0.80
C ALA A 123 15.71 1.24 -0.65
N GLU A 124 16.47 1.40 -1.74
CA GLU A 124 17.78 2.06 -1.73
C GLU A 124 17.67 3.56 -1.50
N ALA A 125 16.59 4.23 -1.94
CA ALA A 125 16.34 5.64 -1.60
C ALA A 125 16.14 5.81 -0.08
N ILE A 126 15.32 4.95 0.52
CA ILE A 126 15.09 4.90 1.97
C ILE A 126 16.41 4.60 2.72
N ARG A 127 17.22 3.66 2.20
CA ARG A 127 18.51 3.29 2.79
C ARG A 127 19.54 4.42 2.71
N ARG A 128 19.62 5.13 1.57
CA ARG A 128 20.53 6.28 1.37
C ARG A 128 20.24 7.42 2.35
N ASP A 129 18.97 7.66 2.66
CA ASP A 129 18.56 8.66 3.65
C ASP A 129 18.77 8.22 5.11
N GLY A 130 19.27 7.00 5.34
CA GLY A 130 19.60 6.50 6.68
C GLY A 130 18.38 6.17 7.53
N LYS A 131 17.25 5.84 6.88
CA LYS A 131 16.00 5.44 7.53
C LYS A 131 16.10 4.03 8.16
N PRO A 132 15.25 3.70 9.14
CA PRO A 132 15.29 2.40 9.81
C PRO A 132 15.14 1.21 8.87
N GLU A 133 15.72 0.08 9.26
CA GLU A 133 15.70 -1.19 8.50
C GLU A 133 14.28 -1.64 8.14
N TRP A 134 13.31 -1.45 9.05
CA TRP A 134 11.91 -1.81 8.78
C TRP A 134 11.30 -0.96 7.66
N MET A 135 11.71 0.31 7.52
CA MET A 135 11.20 1.20 6.47
C MET A 135 11.83 0.85 5.12
N GLN A 136 13.11 0.45 5.12
CA GLN A 136 13.79 -0.03 3.92
C GLN A 136 13.12 -1.28 3.36
N VAL A 137 12.81 -2.26 4.22
CA VAL A 137 12.09 -3.46 3.76
C VAL A 137 10.65 -3.13 3.37
N THR A 138 10.01 -2.14 3.99
CA THR A 138 8.69 -1.65 3.57
C THR A 138 8.74 -1.14 2.13
N GLY A 139 9.75 -0.35 1.77
CA GLY A 139 10.00 0.06 0.38
C GLY A 139 10.24 -1.09 -0.57
N LEU A 140 10.93 -2.15 -0.13
CA LEU A 140 11.16 -3.34 -0.96
C LEU A 140 9.87 -4.11 -1.24
N VAL A 141 8.89 -4.09 -0.35
CA VAL A 141 7.72 -4.99 -0.43
C VAL A 141 6.41 -4.30 -0.80
N HIS A 142 6.32 -2.96 -0.72
CA HIS A 142 5.06 -2.21 -0.79
C HIS A 142 4.15 -2.58 -1.97
N ASP A 143 4.76 -2.91 -3.11
CA ASP A 143 4.07 -3.20 -4.37
C ASP A 143 3.84 -4.69 -4.63
N LEU A 144 4.25 -5.60 -3.74
CA LEU A 144 4.07 -7.04 -3.92
C LEU A 144 2.60 -7.48 -3.97
N GLY A 145 1.67 -6.63 -3.57
CA GLY A 145 0.25 -6.89 -3.76
C GLY A 145 -0.18 -6.93 -5.23
N LYS A 146 0.64 -6.41 -6.15
CA LYS A 146 0.42 -6.49 -7.60
C LYS A 146 0.43 -7.92 -8.14
N LEU A 147 0.90 -8.89 -7.35
CA LEU A 147 0.73 -10.33 -7.63
C LEU A 147 -0.72 -10.76 -7.79
N LEU A 148 -1.71 -9.95 -7.35
CA LEU A 148 -3.12 -10.16 -7.69
C LEU A 148 -3.36 -10.36 -9.20
N LEU A 149 -2.53 -9.74 -10.06
CA LEU A 149 -2.55 -9.91 -11.51
C LEU A 149 -2.33 -11.37 -11.95
N LEU A 150 -1.65 -12.17 -11.13
CA LEU A 150 -1.40 -13.59 -11.36
C LEU A 150 -2.37 -14.48 -10.57
N PHE A 151 -3.14 -13.90 -9.64
CA PHE A 151 -4.03 -14.62 -8.73
C PHE A 151 -5.52 -14.43 -9.04
N GLY A 152 -5.82 -14.05 -10.28
CA GLY A 152 -7.18 -14.04 -10.81
C GLY A 152 -7.92 -12.71 -10.63
N SER A 153 -7.20 -11.59 -10.63
CA SER A 153 -7.77 -10.26 -10.89
C SER A 153 -8.60 -10.24 -12.18
N GLU A 154 -9.63 -9.40 -12.24
CA GLU A 154 -10.43 -9.19 -13.45
C GLU A 154 -9.77 -8.19 -14.43
N GLY A 155 -8.70 -7.51 -14.02
CA GLY A 155 -7.86 -6.66 -14.87
C GLY A 155 -6.74 -5.99 -14.07
N GLN A 156 -6.12 -4.91 -14.59
CA GLN A 156 -5.26 -4.09 -13.73
C GLN A 156 -6.07 -3.13 -12.84
N TRP A 157 -7.29 -2.80 -13.27
CA TRP A 157 -8.16 -1.81 -12.63
C TRP A 157 -8.61 -2.21 -11.21
N ASP A 158 -8.59 -3.50 -10.88
CA ASP A 158 -8.87 -4.05 -9.55
C ASP A 158 -7.62 -4.40 -8.74
N VAL A 159 -6.45 -3.92 -9.20
CA VAL A 159 -5.15 -4.12 -8.53
C VAL A 159 -4.49 -2.80 -8.15
N VAL A 160 -4.40 -1.80 -9.03
CA VAL A 160 -3.59 -0.59 -8.77
C VAL A 160 -4.45 0.63 -8.47
N GLY A 161 -4.08 1.46 -7.48
CA GLY A 161 -4.82 2.67 -7.12
C GLY A 161 -5.83 2.47 -5.97
N SER A 162 -6.09 3.53 -5.20
CA SER A 162 -6.95 3.47 -4.02
C SER A 162 -7.93 4.66 -3.94
N LEU A 163 -9.22 4.34 -3.76
CA LEU A 163 -10.33 5.26 -3.56
C LEU A 163 -11.28 4.75 -2.47
N VAL A 164 -12.18 5.57 -1.95
CA VAL A 164 -13.23 5.11 -1.02
C VAL A 164 -14.45 4.69 -1.82
N VAL A 165 -14.99 3.50 -1.56
CA VAL A 165 -16.31 3.07 -2.07
C VAL A 165 -17.38 3.22 -1.00
N GLY A 166 -18.66 3.28 -1.38
CA GLY A 166 -19.78 3.32 -0.42
C GLY A 166 -20.08 4.66 0.22
N CYS A 167 -19.44 5.73 -0.26
CA CYS A 167 -19.84 7.12 -0.05
C CYS A 167 -19.49 7.92 -1.30
N LYS A 168 -19.88 9.20 -1.32
CA LYS A 168 -19.66 10.08 -2.46
C LYS A 168 -18.19 10.12 -2.87
N PHE A 169 -17.92 9.88 -4.15
CA PHE A 169 -16.57 10.02 -4.71
C PHE A 169 -16.11 11.48 -4.62
N SER A 170 -14.87 11.68 -4.16
CA SER A 170 -14.24 12.99 -4.07
C SER A 170 -13.89 13.54 -5.45
N ASP A 171 -14.07 14.84 -5.66
CA ASP A 171 -13.62 15.57 -6.86
C ASP A 171 -12.09 15.70 -6.94
N LYS A 172 -11.37 15.33 -5.88
CA LYS A 172 -9.90 15.25 -5.84
C LYS A 172 -9.33 13.91 -6.29
N ILE A 173 -10.19 12.93 -6.63
CA ILE A 173 -9.75 11.72 -7.31
C ILE A 173 -9.37 12.10 -8.75
N ILE A 174 -8.37 11.44 -9.32
CA ILE A 174 -7.93 11.64 -10.70
C ILE A 174 -9.12 11.39 -11.65
N TYR A 175 -9.30 12.23 -12.68
CA TYR A 175 -10.41 12.13 -13.66
C TYR A 175 -11.80 11.92 -13.02
N PRO A 176 -12.24 12.79 -12.08
CA PRO A 176 -13.47 12.57 -11.32
C PRO A 176 -14.72 12.50 -12.21
N GLU A 177 -14.69 13.08 -13.41
CA GLU A 177 -15.77 13.00 -14.40
C GLU A 177 -16.04 11.60 -14.93
N THR A 178 -15.10 10.66 -14.76
CA THR A 178 -15.25 9.27 -15.22
C THR A 178 -16.15 8.42 -14.31
N PHE A 179 -16.41 8.85 -13.07
CA PHE A 179 -17.39 8.22 -12.16
C PHE A 179 -18.84 8.31 -12.64
N LYS A 180 -19.13 9.10 -13.69
CA LYS A 180 -20.48 9.21 -14.29
C LYS A 180 -21.07 7.87 -14.75
N ASN A 181 -20.24 6.86 -14.95
CA ASN A 181 -20.66 5.53 -15.40
C ASN A 181 -20.63 4.49 -14.26
N ASN A 182 -20.20 4.86 -13.05
CA ASN A 182 -20.29 4.00 -11.88
C ASN A 182 -21.72 4.01 -11.34
N PRO A 183 -22.36 2.85 -11.13
CA PRO A 183 -23.71 2.79 -10.58
C PRO A 183 -23.82 3.38 -9.17
N ASP A 184 -22.79 3.26 -8.33
CA ASP A 184 -22.78 3.77 -6.95
C ASP A 184 -22.85 5.31 -6.90
N SER A 185 -22.45 6.00 -7.98
CA SER A 185 -22.59 7.47 -8.09
C SER A 185 -24.04 7.95 -8.07
N TYR A 186 -24.99 7.06 -8.36
CA TYR A 186 -26.43 7.35 -8.44
C TYR A 186 -27.26 6.63 -7.36
N ASP A 187 -26.62 5.81 -6.53
CA ASP A 187 -27.28 5.12 -5.43
C ASP A 187 -27.68 6.13 -4.33
N GLU A 188 -28.90 6.03 -3.81
CA GLU A 188 -29.45 6.99 -2.85
C GLU A 188 -28.66 7.03 -1.53
N VAL A 189 -27.97 5.94 -1.18
CA VAL A 189 -27.09 5.87 -0.01
C VAL A 189 -25.69 6.29 -0.41
N PHE A 190 -25.06 5.62 -1.37
CA PHE A 190 -23.63 5.80 -1.65
C PHE A 190 -23.31 7.16 -2.26
N SER A 191 -24.25 7.84 -2.92
CA SER A 191 -24.03 9.19 -3.46
C SER A 191 -24.01 10.30 -2.39
N THR A 192 -24.31 9.97 -1.13
CA THR A 192 -24.27 10.93 0.00
C THR A 192 -22.86 11.06 0.59
N GLU A 193 -22.60 12.16 1.31
CA GLU A 193 -21.29 12.46 1.91
C GLU A 193 -20.73 11.29 2.73
N TYR A 194 -21.56 10.69 3.60
CA TYR A 194 -21.13 9.59 4.46
C TYR A 194 -21.47 8.22 3.89
N GLY A 195 -22.48 8.10 3.03
CA GLY A 195 -22.99 6.83 2.54
C GLY A 195 -23.19 5.81 3.64
N ILE A 196 -22.41 4.71 3.62
CA ILE A 196 -22.48 3.63 4.61
C ILE A 196 -21.69 3.90 5.90
N TYR A 197 -20.93 5.00 5.95
CA TYR A 197 -20.01 5.31 7.05
C TYR A 197 -20.62 6.20 8.11
N LYS A 198 -20.02 6.18 9.30
CA LYS A 198 -20.28 7.16 10.35
C LYS A 198 -19.26 8.30 10.25
N PRO A 199 -19.62 9.54 10.64
CA PRO A 199 -18.65 10.61 10.78
C PRO A 199 -17.48 10.20 11.67
N HIS A 200 -16.26 10.47 11.22
CA HIS A 200 -15.01 10.20 11.93
C HIS A 200 -14.87 8.75 12.40
N CYS A 201 -15.35 7.78 11.60
CA CYS A 201 -15.26 6.35 11.94
C CYS A 201 -13.81 5.83 11.93
N GLY A 202 -12.88 6.55 11.32
CA GLY A 202 -11.49 6.14 11.14
C GLY A 202 -11.31 5.27 9.90
N LEU A 203 -10.16 5.39 9.22
CA LEU A 203 -9.89 4.68 7.97
C LEU A 203 -9.86 3.15 8.11
N ASP A 204 -9.64 2.63 9.32
CA ASP A 204 -9.80 1.20 9.61
C ASP A 204 -11.22 0.68 9.36
N ASN A 205 -12.23 1.56 9.46
CA ASN A 205 -13.65 1.26 9.25
C ASN A 205 -14.15 1.74 7.88
N VAL A 206 -13.26 2.22 7.01
CA VAL A 206 -13.58 2.67 5.65
C VAL A 206 -13.20 1.58 4.65
N MET A 207 -14.09 1.27 3.73
CA MET A 207 -13.82 0.34 2.65
C MET A 207 -13.14 1.09 1.51
N LEU A 208 -11.81 0.96 1.46
CA LEU A 208 -11.03 1.34 0.29
C LEU A 208 -11.28 0.36 -0.86
N SER A 209 -11.15 0.84 -2.10
CA SER A 209 -11.20 0.00 -3.29
C SER A 209 -10.22 -1.16 -3.15
N TRP A 210 -10.64 -2.33 -3.61
CA TRP A 210 -9.81 -3.52 -3.60
C TRP A 210 -8.65 -3.32 -4.56
N GLY A 211 -7.45 -3.72 -4.11
CA GLY A 211 -6.20 -3.54 -4.83
C GLY A 211 -5.01 -4.07 -4.03
N HIS A 212 -3.81 -3.82 -4.53
CA HIS A 212 -2.55 -4.29 -3.99
C HIS A 212 -2.32 -3.80 -2.55
N ASP A 213 -2.63 -2.55 -2.21
CA ASP A 213 -2.51 -2.00 -0.85
C ASP A 213 -3.26 -2.86 0.19
N GLU A 214 -4.58 -3.01 -0.01
CA GLU A 214 -5.45 -3.70 0.95
C GLU A 214 -5.13 -5.19 1.00
N TYR A 215 -4.89 -5.81 -0.17
CA TYR A 215 -4.48 -7.22 -0.23
C TYR A 215 -3.17 -7.46 0.52
N LEU A 216 -2.13 -6.67 0.24
CA LEU A 216 -0.81 -6.86 0.84
C LEU A 216 -0.82 -6.59 2.34
N TYR A 217 -1.57 -5.56 2.78
CA TYR A 217 -1.81 -5.32 4.19
C TYR A 217 -2.39 -6.57 4.89
N HIS A 218 -3.41 -7.22 4.31
CA HIS A 218 -3.98 -8.44 4.90
C HIS A 218 -3.04 -9.65 4.83
N VAL A 219 -2.13 -9.73 3.86
CA VAL A 219 -1.10 -10.77 3.81
C VAL A 219 -0.07 -10.58 4.93
N PHE A 220 0.40 -9.35 5.17
CA PHE A 220 1.52 -9.08 6.07
C PHE A 220 1.15 -8.82 7.52
N LYS A 221 -0.01 -8.24 7.81
CA LYS A 221 -0.38 -7.83 9.18
C LYS A 221 -0.32 -8.95 10.22
N ASP A 222 -0.56 -10.20 9.79
CA ASP A 222 -0.60 -11.39 10.65
C ASP A 222 0.60 -12.34 10.41
N GLN A 223 1.48 -12.03 9.45
CA GLN A 223 2.59 -12.91 9.04
C GLN A 223 3.96 -12.20 9.00
N SER A 224 4.07 -10.97 9.53
CA SER A 224 5.33 -10.22 9.59
C SER A 224 5.51 -9.57 10.96
N SER A 225 6.72 -9.13 11.26
CA SER A 225 7.05 -8.30 12.44
C SER A 225 7.19 -6.82 12.08
N LEU A 226 6.55 -6.38 10.99
CA LEU A 226 6.53 -4.98 10.60
C LEU A 226 5.77 -4.12 11.63
N PRO A 227 6.25 -2.90 11.95
CA PRO A 227 5.55 -1.99 12.85
C PRO A 227 4.26 -1.42 12.22
N ALA A 228 3.44 -0.76 13.03
CA ALA A 228 2.15 -0.23 12.59
C ALA A 228 2.30 0.82 11.46
N GLU A 229 3.36 1.62 11.51
CA GLU A 229 3.73 2.64 10.55
C GLU A 229 4.05 2.01 9.19
N ALA A 230 4.78 0.89 9.16
CA ALA A 230 5.07 0.14 7.94
C ALA A 230 3.81 -0.43 7.30
N LEU A 231 2.94 -1.04 8.12
CA LEU A 231 1.65 -1.57 7.64
C LEU A 231 0.73 -0.46 7.13
N ALA A 232 0.77 0.72 7.74
CA ALA A 232 0.09 1.92 7.29
C ALA A 232 0.62 2.42 5.94
N MET A 233 1.95 2.50 5.78
CA MET A 233 2.58 2.85 4.50
C MET A 233 2.08 1.90 3.40
N ILE A 234 2.14 0.58 3.63
CA ILE A 234 1.64 -0.42 2.68
C ILE A 234 0.15 -0.22 2.35
N ARG A 235 -0.71 -0.07 3.36
CA ARG A 235 -2.17 -0.05 3.16
C ARG A 235 -2.69 1.23 2.50
N TYR A 236 -1.95 2.33 2.59
CA TYR A 236 -2.47 3.64 2.20
C TYR A 236 -1.58 4.42 1.22
N HIS A 237 -0.44 3.88 0.77
CA HIS A 237 0.46 4.59 -0.16
C HIS A 237 -0.17 4.93 -1.51
N SER A 238 -1.18 4.18 -1.96
CA SER A 238 -1.94 4.51 -3.18
C SER A 238 -3.11 5.46 -2.93
N PHE A 239 -3.40 5.82 -1.68
CA PHE A 239 -4.58 6.63 -1.32
C PHE A 239 -4.34 8.14 -1.44
N TYR A 240 -3.87 8.56 -2.62
CA TYR A 240 -3.53 9.95 -2.94
C TYR A 240 -4.62 10.98 -2.64
N PRO A 241 -5.92 10.71 -2.88
CA PRO A 241 -6.98 11.63 -2.49
C PRO A 241 -6.89 12.03 -1.01
N TRP A 242 -6.47 11.13 -0.14
CA TRP A 242 -6.30 11.42 1.28
C TRP A 242 -4.93 12.01 1.59
N HIS A 243 -3.85 11.28 1.32
CA HIS A 243 -2.53 11.68 1.87
C HIS A 243 -1.91 12.88 1.17
N ARG A 244 -2.27 13.15 -0.09
CA ARG A 244 -1.80 14.31 -0.86
C ARG A 244 -2.85 15.42 -0.93
N GLU A 245 -4.08 15.07 -1.29
CA GLU A 245 -5.11 16.05 -1.60
C GLU A 245 -6.00 16.44 -0.39
N GLY A 246 -5.90 15.72 0.74
CA GLY A 246 -6.66 16.00 1.95
C GLY A 246 -8.18 15.77 1.83
N ALA A 247 -8.61 14.92 0.91
CA ALA A 247 -9.99 14.43 0.83
C ALA A 247 -10.29 13.46 2.00
N TYR A 248 -11.58 13.16 2.18
CA TYR A 248 -12.09 12.19 3.15
C TYR A 248 -11.81 12.48 4.63
N SER A 249 -11.43 13.72 4.98
CA SER A 249 -11.20 14.11 6.38
C SER A 249 -12.42 13.90 7.30
N HIS A 250 -13.64 13.96 6.75
CA HIS A 250 -14.89 13.67 7.46
C HIS A 250 -15.03 12.19 7.88
N LEU A 251 -14.24 11.27 7.30
CA LEU A 251 -14.17 9.86 7.70
C LEU A 251 -13.00 9.56 8.64
N THR A 252 -11.99 10.44 8.69
CA THR A 252 -10.77 10.23 9.48
C THR A 252 -10.95 10.55 10.97
N ASN A 253 -10.09 9.98 11.82
CA ASN A 253 -10.00 10.23 13.27
C ASN A 253 -8.57 10.57 13.73
N GLU A 254 -8.35 10.69 15.04
CA GLU A 254 -7.04 11.02 15.63
C GLU A 254 -5.93 10.01 15.31
N LYS A 255 -6.27 8.72 15.18
CA LYS A 255 -5.31 7.68 14.79
C LYS A 255 -4.83 7.90 13.36
N ASP A 256 -5.74 8.28 12.46
CA ASP A 256 -5.42 8.52 11.05
C ASP A 256 -4.46 9.71 10.88
N ALA A 257 -4.46 10.68 11.79
CA ALA A 257 -3.49 11.77 11.76
C ALA A 257 -2.04 11.29 11.97
N ARG A 258 -1.82 10.27 12.81
CA ARG A 258 -0.51 9.64 13.01
C ARG A 258 -0.11 8.80 11.81
N ILE A 259 -1.04 7.99 11.30
CA ILE A 259 -0.87 7.18 10.08
C ILE A 259 -0.53 8.07 8.87
N LEU A 260 -1.16 9.23 8.75
CA LEU A 260 -0.90 10.19 7.67
C LEU A 260 0.56 10.64 7.63
N ALA A 261 1.20 10.81 8.78
CA ALA A 261 2.61 11.17 8.85
C ALA A 261 3.50 10.05 8.28
N ALA A 262 3.23 8.78 8.63
CA ALA A 262 3.92 7.62 8.08
C ALA A 262 3.78 7.53 6.55
N VAL A 263 2.56 7.65 6.04
CA VAL A 263 2.29 7.56 4.60
C VAL A 263 2.96 8.72 3.84
N LYS A 264 2.92 9.94 4.40
CA LYS A 264 3.61 11.11 3.81
C LYS A 264 5.13 10.97 3.85
N ALA A 265 5.70 10.37 4.89
CA ALA A 265 7.14 10.13 4.98
C ALA A 265 7.59 9.09 3.94
N PHE A 266 6.74 8.12 3.59
CA PHE A 266 7.03 7.09 2.60
C PHE A 266 6.88 7.57 1.15
N ASN A 267 5.85 8.38 0.87
CA ASN A 267 5.44 8.71 -0.50
C ASN A 267 6.54 9.31 -1.40
N PRO A 268 7.46 10.19 -0.93
CA PRO A 268 8.55 10.67 -1.76
C PRO A 268 9.42 9.53 -2.31
N TYR A 269 9.68 8.49 -1.49
CA TYR A 269 10.51 7.36 -1.88
C TYR A 269 9.86 6.54 -2.99
N ASP A 270 8.61 6.12 -2.83
CA ASP A 270 7.85 5.41 -3.87
C ASP A 270 7.78 6.23 -5.17
N LEU A 271 7.44 7.52 -5.06
CA LEU A 271 7.18 8.33 -6.24
C LEU A 271 8.46 8.74 -6.97
N TYR A 272 9.38 9.39 -6.27
CA TYR A 272 10.49 10.07 -6.91
C TYR A 272 11.66 9.14 -7.19
N SER A 273 11.80 7.98 -6.52
CA SER A 273 12.89 7.04 -6.83
C SER A 273 12.81 6.48 -8.24
N LYS A 274 11.64 6.51 -8.90
CA LYS A 274 11.41 6.03 -10.28
C LYS A 274 12.31 6.70 -11.33
N SER A 275 12.84 7.89 -11.05
CA SER A 275 13.80 8.57 -11.93
C SER A 275 15.26 8.14 -11.70
N ASP A 276 15.52 7.25 -10.74
CA ASP A 276 16.87 6.80 -10.44
C ASP A 276 17.38 5.85 -11.53
N LYS A 277 18.70 5.64 -11.54
CA LYS A 277 19.32 4.68 -12.44
C LYS A 277 18.91 3.25 -12.07
N PRO A 278 18.81 2.32 -13.05
CA PRO A 278 18.63 0.90 -12.76
C PRO A 278 19.66 0.39 -11.75
N VAL A 279 19.26 -0.58 -10.94
CA VAL A 279 20.08 -1.11 -9.85
C VAL A 279 20.74 -2.43 -10.25
N ASP A 280 21.86 -2.77 -9.59
CA ASP A 280 22.44 -4.12 -9.70
C ASP A 280 21.74 -5.06 -8.70
N VAL A 281 20.79 -5.83 -9.21
CA VAL A 281 19.99 -6.76 -8.40
C VAL A 281 20.85 -7.80 -7.68
N GLU A 282 21.87 -8.33 -8.34
CA GLU A 282 22.71 -9.40 -7.78
C GLU A 282 23.63 -8.85 -6.67
N GLU A 283 24.10 -7.61 -6.81
CA GLU A 283 24.85 -6.93 -5.75
C GLU A 283 23.98 -6.67 -4.50
N LEU A 284 22.74 -6.23 -4.70
CA LEU A 284 21.83 -5.85 -3.60
C LEU A 284 21.12 -7.04 -2.94
N ARG A 285 20.94 -8.15 -3.66
CA ARG A 285 20.20 -9.33 -3.19
C ARG A 285 20.65 -9.84 -1.82
N PRO A 286 21.95 -10.04 -1.52
CA PRO A 286 22.37 -10.54 -0.21
C PRO A 286 21.97 -9.61 0.94
N TYR A 287 21.99 -8.29 0.74
CA TYR A 287 21.57 -7.33 1.76
C TYR A 287 20.07 -7.47 2.04
N TYR A 288 19.25 -7.44 0.99
CA TYR A 288 17.79 -7.46 1.15
C TYR A 288 17.24 -8.82 1.55
N GLN A 289 17.85 -9.94 1.16
CA GLN A 289 17.47 -11.25 1.69
C GLN A 289 17.71 -11.36 3.20
N ASN A 290 18.83 -10.83 3.70
CA ASN A 290 19.08 -10.76 5.14
C ASN A 290 18.08 -9.84 5.85
N LEU A 291 17.70 -8.73 5.21
CA LEU A 291 16.70 -7.81 5.75
C LEU A 291 15.32 -8.45 5.82
N ILE A 292 14.87 -9.12 4.75
CA ILE A 292 13.63 -9.89 4.69
C ILE A 292 13.57 -10.91 5.84
N ALA A 293 14.66 -11.67 6.05
CA ALA A 293 14.71 -12.70 7.09
C ALA A 293 14.53 -12.17 8.53
N LYS A 294 14.73 -10.86 8.76
CA LYS A 294 14.45 -10.22 10.06
C LYS A 294 12.97 -9.95 10.29
N PHE A 295 12.20 -9.70 9.22
CA PHE A 295 10.83 -9.20 9.30
C PHE A 295 9.76 -10.20 8.86
N PHE A 296 10.15 -11.24 8.13
CA PHE A 296 9.23 -12.22 7.55
C PHE A 296 9.67 -13.66 7.84
N PRO A 297 8.73 -14.60 7.97
CA PRO A 297 9.05 -16.02 7.97
C PRO A 297 9.62 -16.44 6.60
N PRO A 298 10.34 -17.57 6.51
CA PRO A 298 10.89 -18.04 5.24
C PRO A 298 9.86 -18.25 4.13
N VAL A 299 8.60 -18.55 4.48
CA VAL A 299 7.50 -18.77 3.54
C VAL A 299 6.25 -18.09 4.09
N LEU A 300 5.53 -17.38 3.21
CA LEU A 300 4.26 -16.71 3.49
C LEU A 300 3.13 -17.41 2.75
N ASP A 301 1.92 -17.34 3.32
CA ASP A 301 0.69 -17.62 2.58
C ASP A 301 0.19 -16.31 1.94
N TRP A 302 0.27 -16.25 0.61
CA TRP A 302 -0.21 -15.15 -0.24
C TRP A 302 -1.69 -15.36 -0.60
#